data_AF-A0A935YIF9-F1
#
_entry.id   AF-A0A935YIF9-F1
#
_cell.length_a   1.000
_cell.length_b   1.000
_cell.length_c   1.000
_cell.angle_alpha   90.00
_cell.angle_beta   90.00
_cell.angle_gamma   90.00
#
_symmetry.space_group_name_H-M   'P 1'
#
loop_
_entity.id
_entity.type
_entity.pdbx_description
1 polymer ?
#
loop_
_entity_poly.entity_id
_entity_poly.type
_entity_poly.pdbx_seq_one_letter_code
_entity_poly.pdbx_strand_id
1 'polypeptide(L)'
;MVAAVRVANENGHLVLRGMYIDERLQRQGIGSALLAAVDSFLGLRGCWCIPYAHLRDFYAAIGFGEHSAGEPPEFLVKRLESYVAAGRPVVLMWRPGEPCSCGRPD
;
A
#
# COMPACT_ATOMS: atom_id res chain seq x y z
N MET A 1 11.87 -11.15 -15.08
CA MET A 1 10.84 -10.15 -14.69
C MET A 1 11.56 -8.97 -14.06
N VAL A 2 11.15 -7.73 -14.35
CA VAL A 2 11.89 -6.49 -14.01
C VAL A 2 11.41 -5.90 -12.67
N ALA A 3 10.09 -5.91 -12.43
CA ALA A 3 9.46 -5.62 -11.15
C ALA A 3 8.02 -6.18 -11.14
N ALA A 4 7.45 -6.43 -9.96
CA ALA A 4 6.08 -6.91 -9.78
C ALA A 4 5.46 -6.34 -8.50
N VAL A 5 4.17 -6.01 -8.54
CA VAL A 5 3.38 -5.63 -7.37
C VAL A 5 2.21 -6.60 -7.22
N ARG A 6 1.95 -7.05 -5.99
CA ARG A 6 0.81 -7.90 -5.68
C ARG A 6 -0.22 -7.10 -4.89
N VAL A 7 -1.35 -6.84 -5.52
CA VAL A 7 -2.54 -6.31 -4.87
C VAL A 7 -3.56 -7.44 -4.76
N ALA A 8 -4.10 -7.64 -3.56
CA ALA A 8 -5.16 -8.60 -3.29
C ALA A 8 -6.37 -7.85 -2.77
N ASN A 9 -7.57 -8.27 -3.17
CA ASN A 9 -8.79 -7.84 -2.48
C ASN A 9 -9.05 -8.82 -1.34
N GLU A 10 -9.02 -8.34 -0.10
CA GLU A 10 -9.31 -9.11 1.09
C GLU A 10 -10.46 -8.43 1.84
N ASN A 11 -11.57 -9.16 2.01
CA ASN A 11 -12.76 -8.70 2.73
C ASN A 11 -13.34 -7.38 2.17
N GLY A 12 -13.26 -7.15 0.86
CA GLY A 12 -13.72 -5.92 0.22
C GLY A 12 -12.72 -4.76 0.29
N HIS A 13 -11.59 -4.93 0.96
CA HIS A 13 -10.51 -3.96 1.03
C HIS A 13 -9.37 -4.34 0.08
N LEU A 14 -8.81 -3.37 -0.65
CA LEU A 14 -7.58 -3.62 -1.41
C LEU A 14 -6.37 -3.60 -0.47
N VAL A 15 -5.53 -4.62 -0.60
CA VAL A 15 -4.35 -4.81 0.22
C VAL A 15 -3.14 -5.04 -0.68
N LEU A 16 -2.14 -4.17 -0.56
CA LEU A 16 -0.86 -4.32 -1.21
C LEU A 16 -0.01 -5.31 -0.39
N ARG A 17 0.09 -6.54 -0.90
CA ARG A 17 0.74 -7.68 -0.24
C ARG A 17 2.26 -7.64 -0.37
N GLY A 18 2.77 -6.89 -1.33
CA GLY A 18 4.20 -6.68 -1.51
C GLY A 18 4.54 -6.19 -2.92
N MET A 19 5.68 -5.53 -3.00
CA MET A 19 6.31 -5.12 -4.24
C MET A 19 7.70 -5.75 -4.29
N TYR A 20 8.03 -6.38 -5.42
CA TYR A 20 9.34 -6.94 -5.68
C TYR A 20 9.96 -6.22 -6.88
N ILE A 21 11.17 -5.71 -6.70
CA ILE A 21 11.96 -5.08 -7.77
C ILE A 21 13.29 -5.82 -7.78
N ASP A 22 13.71 -6.25 -8.97
CA ASP A 22 14.99 -6.90 -9.16
C ASP A 22 16.13 -5.99 -8.67
N GLU A 23 17.04 -6.51 -7.85
CA GLU A 23 18.10 -5.72 -7.20
C GLU A 23 18.98 -4.98 -8.19
N ARG A 24 19.16 -5.52 -9.41
CA ARG A 24 19.97 -4.91 -10.48
C ARG A 24 19.33 -3.66 -11.07
N LEU A 25 18.03 -3.46 -10.80
CA LEU A 25 17.16 -2.44 -11.34
C LEU A 25 16.64 -1.47 -10.26
N GLN A 26 17.00 -1.72 -8.99
CA GLN A 26 16.77 -0.77 -7.91
C GLN A 26 17.56 0.52 -8.12
N ARG A 27 17.05 1.63 -7.58
CA ARG A 27 17.65 2.99 -7.69
C ARG A 27 17.77 3.55 -9.11
N GLN A 28 17.20 2.89 -10.13
CA GLN A 28 17.13 3.41 -11.51
C GLN A 28 15.79 4.09 -11.83
N GLY A 29 14.98 4.43 -10.82
CA GLY A 29 13.66 5.06 -11.01
C GLY A 29 12.51 4.09 -11.35
N ILE A 30 12.80 2.79 -11.51
CA ILE A 30 11.78 1.76 -11.80
C ILE A 30 10.76 1.63 -10.67
N GLY A 31 11.21 1.75 -9.42
CA GLY A 31 10.31 1.78 -8.28
C GLY A 31 9.29 2.92 -8.39
N SER A 32 9.75 4.13 -8.71
CA SER A 32 8.88 5.30 -8.87
C SER A 32 7.89 5.13 -10.03
N ALA A 33 8.32 4.55 -11.15
CA ALA A 33 7.43 4.23 -12.27
C ALA A 33 6.37 3.20 -11.89
N LEU A 34 6.75 2.16 -11.14
CA LEU A 34 5.81 1.15 -10.63
C LEU A 34 4.85 1.76 -9.61
N LEU A 35 5.34 2.66 -8.75
CA LEU A 35 4.54 3.37 -7.77
C LEU A 35 3.51 4.29 -8.46
N ALA A 36 3.90 5.00 -9.51
CA ALA A 36 2.98 5.80 -10.33
C ALA A 36 1.92 4.92 -11.04
N ALA A 37 2.32 3.73 -11.51
CA ALA A 37 1.38 2.76 -12.05
C ALA A 37 0.42 2.22 -10.99
N VAL A 38 0.89 2.00 -9.75
CA VAL A 38 0.06 1.62 -8.60
C VAL A 38 -0.90 2.74 -8.26
N ASP A 39 -0.47 4.00 -8.22
CA ASP A 39 -1.35 5.15 -7.97
C ASP A 39 -2.47 5.24 -9.03
N SER A 40 -2.10 5.13 -10.30
CA SER A 40 -3.06 5.10 -11.42
C SER A 40 -4.00 3.89 -11.33
N PHE A 41 -3.49 2.73 -10.92
CA PHE A 41 -4.30 1.53 -10.73
C PHE A 41 -5.27 1.67 -9.55
N LEU A 42 -4.82 2.23 -8.43
CA LEU A 42 -5.66 2.48 -7.27
C LEU A 42 -6.73 3.52 -7.60
N GLY A 43 -6.37 4.60 -8.28
CA GLY A 43 -7.26 5.69 -8.64
C GLY A 43 -7.97 6.20 -7.39
N LEU A 44 -9.30 6.10 -7.37
CA LEU A 44 -10.16 6.51 -6.25
C LEU A 44 -10.39 5.41 -5.21
N ARG A 45 -9.73 4.25 -5.31
CA ARG A 45 -9.95 3.12 -4.40
C ARG A 45 -9.05 3.22 -3.17
N GLY A 46 -9.63 2.95 -2.00
CA GLY A 46 -8.88 2.86 -0.75
C GLY A 46 -8.01 1.62 -0.72
N CYS A 47 -6.77 1.76 -0.25
CA CYS A 47 -5.81 0.67 -0.22
C CYS A 47 -5.02 0.65 1.08
N TRP A 48 -4.84 -0.56 1.61
CA TRP A 48 -4.00 -0.84 2.76
C TRP A 48 -2.67 -1.45 2.32
N CYS A 49 -1.61 -1.07 3.00
CA CYS A 49 -0.25 -1.49 2.70
C CYS A 49 0.50 -1.69 4.01
N ILE A 50 1.33 -2.73 4.10
CA ILE A 50 2.24 -2.93 5.23
C ILE A 50 3.67 -2.92 4.69
N PRO A 51 4.22 -1.74 4.36
CA PRO A 51 5.59 -1.67 3.87
C PRO A 51 6.58 -1.71 5.04
N TYR A 52 7.85 -1.92 4.72
CA TYR A 52 8.91 -1.69 5.70
C TYR A 52 8.98 -0.21 6.08
N ALA A 53 9.35 0.09 7.32
CA ALA A 53 9.44 1.45 7.86
C ALA A 53 10.34 2.36 7.01
N HIS A 54 11.44 1.82 6.45
CA HIS A 54 12.33 2.57 5.57
C HIS A 54 11.74 2.87 4.18
N LEU A 55 10.65 2.20 3.79
CA LEU A 55 9.90 2.48 2.56
C LEU A 55 8.72 3.42 2.79
N ARG A 56 8.52 3.91 4.02
CA ARG A 56 7.41 4.82 4.37
C ARG A 56 7.36 6.02 3.44
N ASP A 57 8.47 6.76 3.33
CA ASP A 57 8.50 7.99 2.52
C ASP A 57 8.36 7.70 1.02
N PHE A 58 8.75 6.49 0.59
CA PHE A 58 8.54 6.03 -0.79
C PHE A 58 7.05 5.86 -1.09
N TYR A 59 6.28 5.17 -0.24
CA TYR A 59 4.83 5.02 -0.43
C TYR A 59 4.06 6.31 -0.15
N ALA A 60 4.55 7.16 0.75
CA ALA A 60 3.95 8.47 1.04
C ALA A 60 3.89 9.37 -0.19
N ALA A 61 4.78 9.18 -1.17
CA ALA A 61 4.79 9.94 -2.42
C ALA A 61 3.51 9.82 -3.27
N ILE A 62 2.73 8.75 -3.11
CA ILE A 62 1.45 8.53 -3.82
C ILE A 62 0.22 8.62 -2.88
N GLY A 63 0.40 9.24 -1.71
CA GLY A 63 -0.69 9.52 -0.77
C GLY A 63 -1.01 8.39 0.22
N PHE A 64 -0.14 7.39 0.38
CA PHE A 64 -0.23 6.51 1.55
C PHE A 64 0.16 7.28 2.82
N GLY A 65 -0.74 7.36 3.78
CA GLY A 65 -0.45 7.90 5.11
C GLY A 65 -0.13 6.78 6.08
N GLU A 66 0.80 7.01 7.01
CA GLU A 66 0.97 6.10 8.14
C GLU A 66 -0.33 6.10 8.96
N HIS A 67 -0.90 4.92 9.14
CA HIS A 67 -2.17 4.75 9.83
C HIS A 67 -1.91 3.92 11.07
N SER A 68 -1.49 4.62 12.13
CA SER A 68 -1.29 4.02 13.46
C SER A 68 -2.51 4.20 14.37
N ALA A 69 -3.48 5.02 13.97
CA ALA A 69 -4.63 5.42 14.78
C ALA A 69 -5.92 5.36 13.95
N GLY A 70 -6.56 4.20 13.95
CA GLY A 70 -7.89 3.92 13.44
C GLY A 70 -8.27 2.50 13.82
N GLU A 71 -9.46 2.03 13.43
CA GLU A 71 -9.82 0.60 13.47
C GLU A 71 -9.43 -0.05 12.14
N PRO A 72 -8.16 -0.46 11.93
CA PRO A 72 -7.84 -1.29 10.80
C PRO A 72 -8.57 -2.63 10.96
N PRO A 73 -8.98 -3.25 9.85
CA PRO A 73 -9.63 -4.55 9.91
C PRO A 73 -8.72 -5.58 10.59
N GLU A 74 -9.29 -6.43 11.44
CA GLU A 74 -8.56 -7.35 12.32
C GLU A 74 -7.51 -8.21 11.60
N PHE A 75 -7.77 -8.57 10.33
CA PHE A 75 -6.84 -9.36 9.54
C PHE A 75 -5.51 -8.63 9.25
N LEU A 76 -5.54 -7.29 9.13
CA LEU A 76 -4.33 -6.48 8.97
C LEU A 76 -3.58 -6.36 10.28
N VAL A 77 -4.29 -6.19 11.41
CA VAL A 77 -3.69 -6.14 12.75
C VAL A 77 -2.91 -7.42 13.03
N LYS A 78 -3.57 -8.59 12.92
CA LYS A 78 -2.92 -9.90 13.13
C LYS A 78 -1.69 -10.09 12.23
N ARG A 79 -1.75 -9.58 11.01
CA ARG A 79 -0.63 -9.66 10.06
C ARG A 79 0.51 -8.73 10.44
N LEU A 80 0.20 -7.50 10.84
CA LEU A 80 1.18 -6.52 11.32
C LEU A 80 1.90 -7.07 12.54
N GLU A 81 1.16 -7.57 13.53
CA GLU A 81 1.70 -8.21 14.73
C GLU A 81 2.62 -9.38 14.37
N SER A 82 2.24 -10.23 13.40
CA SER A 82 3.08 -11.33 12.94
C SER A 82 4.42 -10.86 12.34
N TYR A 83 4.42 -9.76 11.59
CA TYR A 83 5.65 -9.19 11.02
C TYR A 83 6.53 -8.52 12.09
N VAL A 84 5.92 -7.80 13.03
CA VAL A 84 6.62 -7.18 14.16
C VAL A 84 7.22 -8.25 15.06
N ALA A 85 6.47 -9.32 15.35
CA ALA A 85 6.95 -10.48 16.11
C ALA A 85 8.10 -11.21 15.40
N ALA A 86 8.11 -11.21 14.06
CA ALA A 86 9.23 -11.71 13.26
C ALA A 86 10.46 -10.77 13.22
N GLY A 87 10.44 -9.66 13.98
CA GLY A 87 11.54 -8.69 14.04
C GLY A 87 11.68 -7.83 12.79
N ARG A 88 10.63 -7.73 11.96
CA ARG A 88 10.65 -6.93 10.74
C ARG A 88 10.11 -5.53 11.04
N PRO A 89 10.88 -4.45 10.81
CA PRO A 89 10.40 -3.09 11.03
C PRO A 89 9.42 -2.71 9.92
N VAL A 90 8.15 -3.01 10.12
CA VAL A 90 7.06 -2.69 9.20
C VAL A 90 6.12 -1.67 9.82
N VAL A 91 5.46 -0.89 8.98
CA VAL A 91 4.46 0.10 9.38
C VAL A 91 3.15 -0.19 8.67
N LEU A 92 2.01 0.18 9.25
CA LEU A 92 0.73 0.12 8.56
C LEU A 92 0.50 1.45 7.87
N MET A 93 0.27 1.41 6.56
CA MET A 93 -0.08 2.57 5.78
C MET A 93 -1.42 2.38 5.09
N TRP A 94 -2.20 3.45 5.05
CA TRP A 94 -3.50 3.49 4.41
C TRP A 94 -3.57 4.70 3.49
N ARG A 95 -4.09 4.44 2.29
CA ARG A 95 -4.48 5.48 1.36
C ARG A 95 -6.00 5.53 1.35
N PRO A 96 -6.63 6.63 1.80
CA PRO A 96 -8.06 6.82 1.58
C PRO A 96 -8.32 6.83 0.08
N GLY A 97 -9.33 6.07 -0.32
CA GLY A 97 -9.94 6.29 -1.63
C GLY A 97 -10.90 7.45 -1.49
N GLU A 98 -10.96 8.33 -2.48
CA GLU A 98 -12.08 9.27 -2.53
C GLU A 98 -13.37 8.45 -2.58
N PRO A 99 -14.34 8.71 -1.68
CA PRO A 99 -15.67 8.17 -1.90
C PRO A 99 -16.10 8.69 -3.27
N CYS A 100 -16.52 7.79 -4.15
CA CYS A 100 -17.09 8.17 -5.43
C CYS A 100 -18.17 9.20 -5.14
N SER A 101 -17.88 10.47 -5.42
CA SER A 101 -18.84 11.56 -5.34
C SER A 101 -19.75 11.41 -6.55
N CYS A 102 -20.59 10.37 -6.54
CA CYS A 102 -21.75 10.33 -7.40
C CYS A 102 -22.72 11.36 -6.83
N GLY A 103 -22.52 12.61 -7.24
CA GLY A 103 -23.63 13.54 -7.33
C GLY A 103 -24.66 12.90 -8.24
N ARG A 104 -25.79 12.50 -7.67
CA ARG A 104 -27.01 12.33 -8.45
C ARG A 104 -27.83 13.62 -8.25
N PRO A 105 -27.97 14.47 -9.27
CA PRO A 105 -28.95 15.56 -9.22
C PRO A 105 -30.35 14.97 -9.48
N ASP A 106 -31.32 15.34 -8.64
CA ASP A 106 -32.76 15.35 -8.94
C ASP A 106 -33.33 16.67 -8.41
#